data_AF-A0A524P7H0-F1
#
_entry.id   AF-A0A524P7H0-F1
#
_cell.length_a   1.000
_cell.length_b   1.000
_cell.length_c   1.000
_cell.angle_alpha   90.00
_cell.angle_beta   90.00
_cell.angle_gamma   90.00
#
_symmetry.space_group_name_H-M   'P 1'
#
loop_
_entity.id
_entity.type
_entity.pdbx_description
1 polymer ?
#
loop_
_entity_poly.entity_id
_entity_poly.type
_entity_poly.pdbx_seq_one_letter_code
_entity_poly.pdbx_strand_id
1 'polypeptide(L)'
;MQRLLSTRMSLVVLLIGLVIGGCSYRSSPPGPNQAVGTIDGAGYVFHSWQDGLAILVVYDTPGGFNCAGYAGSSDRVYKLTCLTEASDGRSISWVIETSDGLSARLNVGGNDYAISESVIFLMEALADGVAVRQINRDLSGLGFEHDSITTFMAADADISAFIRGLEAP
;
A
#
# COMPACT_ATOMS: atom_id res chain seq x y z
N MET A 1 -30.27 -63.68 35.28
CA MET A 1 -29.28 -63.44 36.36
C MET A 1 -28.10 -62.70 35.73
N GLN A 2 -27.99 -61.37 35.82
CA GLN A 2 -27.31 -60.61 36.91
C GLN A 2 -25.89 -61.16 37.14
N ARG A 3 -24.79 -60.41 37.02
CA ARG A 3 -24.41 -59.08 37.59
C ARG A 3 -23.32 -58.47 36.68
N LEU A 4 -23.33 -57.21 36.22
CA LEU A 4 -23.17 -55.90 36.88
C LEU A 4 -21.91 -55.74 37.78
N LEU A 5 -21.13 -54.69 37.43
CA LEU A 5 -20.19 -53.86 38.21
C LEU A 5 -18.69 -54.22 38.28
N SER A 6 -17.86 -53.32 37.74
CA SER A 6 -16.78 -52.60 38.45
C SER A 6 -15.97 -51.78 37.42
N THR A 7 -16.43 -50.61 36.97
CA THR A 7 -16.17 -49.28 37.56
C THR A 7 -14.70 -49.01 37.93
N ARG A 8 -14.18 -47.89 37.37
CA ARG A 8 -12.98 -47.13 37.77
C ARG A 8 -11.65 -47.55 37.15
N MET A 9 -11.52 -47.33 35.85
CA MET A 9 -10.20 -47.10 35.25
C MET A 9 -9.99 -45.58 35.14
N SER A 10 -9.26 -45.10 36.14
CA SER A 10 -8.98 -43.71 36.45
C SER A 10 -8.13 -42.99 35.40
N LEU A 11 -8.34 -41.68 35.32
CA LEU A 11 -7.40 -40.65 34.89
C LEU A 11 -7.11 -40.52 33.38
N VAL A 12 -8.07 -39.93 32.68
CA VAL A 12 -7.85 -39.02 31.55
C VAL A 12 -7.04 -37.81 32.05
N VAL A 13 -5.70 -37.90 32.08
CA VAL A 13 -4.77 -36.83 32.52
C VAL A 13 -3.80 -36.42 31.41
N LEU A 14 -4.22 -36.50 30.15
CA LEU A 14 -3.39 -36.07 29.01
C LEU A 14 -4.16 -35.11 28.08
N LEU A 15 -4.77 -34.08 28.67
CA LEU A 15 -5.45 -33.00 27.93
C LEU A 15 -5.11 -31.62 28.53
N ILE A 16 -3.84 -31.44 28.92
CA ILE A 16 -3.25 -30.11 29.07
C ILE A 16 -2.57 -29.80 27.73
N GLY A 17 -3.38 -29.57 26.71
CA GLY A 17 -2.94 -28.87 25.51
C GLY A 17 -2.67 -27.43 25.92
N LEU A 18 -1.42 -27.16 26.31
CA LEU A 18 -0.90 -25.82 26.57
C LEU A 18 -1.15 -24.97 25.31
N VAL A 19 -2.25 -24.21 25.31
CA VAL A 19 -2.45 -23.10 24.39
C VAL A 19 -1.47 -22.03 24.86
N ILE A 20 -0.21 -22.15 24.44
CA ILE A 20 0.75 -21.05 24.49
C ILE A 20 0.25 -20.07 23.44
N GLY A 21 -0.72 -19.24 23.82
CA GLY A 21 -1.02 -18.00 23.15
C GLY A 21 0.21 -17.12 23.33
N GLY A 22 1.21 -17.31 22.48
CA GLY A 22 2.31 -16.38 22.35
C GLY A 22 1.68 -15.05 21.98
N CYS A 23 1.70 -14.09 22.90
CA CYS A 23 1.54 -12.69 22.57
C CYS A 23 2.71 -12.31 21.66
N SER A 24 2.64 -12.67 20.38
CA SER A 24 3.56 -12.19 19.37
C SER A 24 3.38 -10.69 19.32
N TYR A 25 4.37 -9.98 19.87
CA TYR A 25 4.50 -8.54 19.84
C TYR A 25 4.60 -8.13 18.37
N ARG A 26 3.44 -7.93 17.70
CA ARG A 26 3.42 -7.38 16.34
C ARG A 26 3.82 -5.91 16.46
N SER A 27 5.07 -5.62 16.10
CA SER A 27 5.49 -4.26 15.74
C SER A 27 4.71 -3.81 14.50
N SER A 28 4.61 -2.51 14.29
CA SER A 28 4.18 -1.96 12.99
C SER A 28 5.10 -2.50 11.89
N PRO A 29 4.58 -2.70 10.67
CA PRO A 29 5.41 -3.12 9.55
C PRO A 29 6.48 -2.05 9.27
N PRO A 30 7.65 -2.43 8.74
CA PRO A 30 8.62 -1.44 8.28
C PRO A 30 8.03 -0.60 7.13
N GLY A 31 8.64 0.56 6.89
CA GLY A 31 8.28 1.37 5.74
C GLY A 31 8.58 0.68 4.41
N PRO A 32 7.94 1.12 3.31
CA PRO A 32 8.18 0.55 2.00
C PRO A 32 9.55 0.95 1.47
N ASN A 33 10.09 0.11 0.58
CA ASN A 33 11.07 0.57 -0.40
C ASN A 33 10.40 1.55 -1.35
N GLN A 34 11.13 2.56 -1.83
CA GLN A 34 10.56 3.62 -2.66
C GLN A 34 11.45 3.92 -3.87
N ALA A 35 10.83 4.10 -5.03
CA ALA A 35 11.45 4.68 -6.22
C ALA A 35 10.59 5.84 -6.72
N VAL A 36 11.23 6.95 -7.06
CA VAL A 36 10.57 8.20 -7.46
C VAL A 36 11.20 8.66 -8.76
N GLY A 37 10.39 9.20 -9.67
CA GLY A 37 10.89 9.77 -10.90
C GLY A 37 9.82 10.53 -11.66
N THR A 38 10.17 10.96 -12.87
CA THR A 38 9.28 11.66 -13.78
C THR A 38 9.39 11.05 -15.18
N ILE A 39 8.32 11.15 -15.98
CA ILE A 39 8.26 10.74 -17.39
C ILE A 39 7.22 11.60 -18.10
N ASP A 40 7.61 12.24 -19.21
CA ASP A 40 6.71 12.96 -20.12
C ASP A 40 5.67 13.86 -19.41
N GLY A 41 6.13 14.66 -18.45
CA GLY A 41 5.28 15.58 -17.68
C GLY A 41 4.50 14.96 -16.52
N ALA A 42 4.53 13.63 -16.35
CA ALA A 42 4.02 12.96 -15.15
C ALA A 42 5.15 12.74 -14.13
N GLY A 43 4.82 12.85 -12.84
CA GLY A 43 5.62 12.29 -11.75
C GLY A 43 5.11 10.92 -11.35
N TYR A 44 5.96 10.10 -10.75
CA TYR A 44 5.56 8.84 -10.17
C TYR A 44 6.28 8.55 -8.85
N VAL A 45 5.66 7.73 -8.02
CA VAL A 45 6.32 7.01 -6.93
C VAL A 45 5.83 5.58 -6.86
N PHE A 46 6.78 4.65 -6.80
CA PHE A 46 6.54 3.25 -6.55
C PHE A 46 6.88 2.91 -5.10
N HIS A 47 5.91 2.39 -4.36
CA HIS A 47 6.08 1.89 -3.00
C HIS A 47 5.89 0.38 -2.99
N SER A 48 6.83 -0.37 -2.42
CA SER A 48 6.61 -1.80 -2.16
C SER A 48 7.10 -2.21 -0.78
N TRP A 49 6.22 -2.90 -0.08
CA TRP A 49 6.46 -3.52 1.22
C TRP A 49 6.99 -4.93 1.04
N GLN A 50 7.89 -5.33 1.93
CA GLN A 50 8.45 -6.68 1.97
C GLN A 50 7.39 -7.79 2.10
N ASP A 51 6.26 -7.47 2.74
CA ASP A 51 5.19 -8.43 3.03
C ASP A 51 4.32 -8.69 1.79
N GLY A 52 4.33 -7.81 0.78
CA GLY A 52 3.72 -8.07 -0.54
C GLY A 52 2.83 -6.95 -1.09
N LEU A 53 2.52 -5.91 -0.31
CA LEU A 53 1.80 -4.74 -0.81
C LEU A 53 2.70 -3.94 -1.77
N ALA A 54 2.18 -3.61 -2.95
CA ALA A 54 2.83 -2.73 -3.90
C ALA A 54 1.84 -1.70 -4.45
N ILE A 55 2.25 -0.43 -4.48
CA ILE A 55 1.43 0.70 -4.90
C ILE A 55 2.26 1.58 -5.83
N LEU A 56 1.77 1.82 -7.04
CA LEU A 56 2.33 2.81 -7.96
C LEU A 56 1.39 4.02 -8.01
N VAL A 57 1.90 5.21 -7.66
CA VAL A 57 1.17 6.47 -7.83
C VAL A 57 1.77 7.21 -9.00
N VAL A 58 0.94 7.63 -9.96
CA VAL A 58 1.31 8.48 -11.10
C VAL A 58 0.50 9.76 -11.01
N TYR A 59 1.16 10.91 -11.10
CA TYR A 59 0.55 12.21 -10.85
C TYR A 59 0.96 13.29 -11.87
N ASP A 60 0.11 14.28 -12.09
CA ASP A 60 0.27 15.34 -13.11
C ASP A 60 1.06 16.59 -12.64
N THR A 61 1.64 16.52 -11.44
CA THR A 61 2.35 17.62 -10.79
C THR A 61 3.82 17.23 -10.57
N PRO A 62 4.66 17.13 -11.63
CA PRO A 62 6.01 16.54 -11.57
C PRO A 62 7.08 17.42 -10.90
N GLY A 63 6.70 18.31 -9.99
CA GLY A 63 7.61 19.26 -9.36
C GLY A 63 8.30 18.70 -8.10
N GLY A 64 8.17 19.42 -6.98
CA GLY A 64 8.76 19.00 -5.72
C GLY A 64 8.03 17.79 -5.14
N PHE A 65 8.76 16.74 -4.77
CA PHE A 65 8.21 15.54 -4.13
C PHE A 65 8.80 15.33 -2.75
N ASN A 66 7.95 15.03 -1.76
CA ASN A 66 8.36 14.70 -0.40
C ASN A 66 7.47 13.62 0.20
N CYS A 67 8.06 12.65 0.89
CA CYS A 67 7.34 11.68 1.70
C CYS A 67 8.00 11.50 3.06
N ALA A 68 7.18 11.37 4.10
CA ALA A 68 7.61 11.10 5.46
C ALA A 68 6.84 9.90 6.04
N GLY A 69 7.59 8.91 6.51
CA GLY A 69 7.07 7.70 7.12
C GLY A 69 7.19 7.72 8.64
N TYR A 70 6.15 7.27 9.35
CA TYR A 70 6.17 7.10 10.81
C TYR A 70 5.50 5.79 11.21
N ALA A 71 6.15 5.10 12.14
CA ALA A 71 5.67 3.89 12.79
C ALA A 71 5.22 4.22 14.21
N GLY A 72 3.91 4.17 14.47
CA GLY A 72 3.37 4.40 15.81
C GLY A 72 3.70 3.26 16.76
N SER A 73 4.23 3.56 17.95
CA SER A 73 4.47 2.56 19.01
C SER A 73 3.18 2.06 19.66
N SER A 74 2.10 2.85 19.64
CA SER A 74 0.80 2.50 20.23
C SER A 74 -0.16 1.83 19.24
N ASP A 75 -0.20 2.34 18.01
CA ASP A 75 -1.32 2.04 17.09
C ASP A 75 -0.99 0.94 16.07
N ARG A 76 0.25 0.43 16.07
CA ARG A 76 0.73 -0.65 15.16
C ARG A 76 0.44 -0.40 13.68
N VAL A 77 0.19 0.85 13.31
CA VAL A 77 0.00 1.31 11.94
C VAL A 77 1.25 2.04 11.51
N TYR A 78 1.77 1.68 10.34
CA TYR A 78 2.72 2.48 9.60
C TYR A 78 1.94 3.50 8.76
N LYS A 79 2.34 4.76 8.86
CA LYS A 79 1.73 5.88 8.13
C LYS A 79 2.79 6.54 7.26
N LEU A 80 2.50 6.69 5.97
CA LEU A 80 3.34 7.39 5.00
C LEU A 80 2.56 8.59 4.45
N THR A 81 3.01 9.80 4.76
CA THR A 81 2.42 11.03 4.22
C THR A 81 3.30 11.53 3.08
N CYS A 82 2.69 11.79 1.93
CA CYS A 82 3.37 12.28 0.74
C CYS A 82 2.72 13.56 0.23
N LEU A 83 3.53 14.39 -0.42
CA LEU A 83 3.14 15.65 -1.04
C LEU A 83 3.93 15.80 -2.34
N THR A 84 3.23 16.26 -3.38
CA THR A 84 3.85 16.80 -4.58
C THR A 84 3.36 18.22 -4.85
N GLU A 85 4.20 19.08 -5.41
CA GLU A 85 3.90 20.48 -5.74
C GLU A 85 4.48 20.83 -7.12
N ALA A 86 3.62 21.24 -8.04
CA ALA A 86 4.00 21.72 -9.36
C ALA A 86 4.43 23.20 -9.33
N SER A 87 5.13 23.63 -10.38
CA SER A 87 5.60 25.02 -10.50
C SER A 87 4.46 26.05 -10.65
N ASP A 88 3.26 25.60 -11.02
CA ASP A 88 2.05 26.43 -11.11
C ASP A 88 1.32 26.58 -9.75
N GLY A 89 1.87 25.97 -8.69
CA GLY A 89 1.33 26.00 -7.33
C GLY A 89 0.27 24.93 -7.05
N ARG A 90 -0.10 24.09 -8.03
CA ARG A 90 -0.97 22.94 -7.78
C ARG A 90 -0.21 21.90 -6.95
N SER A 91 -0.91 21.26 -6.01
CA SER A 91 -0.32 20.27 -5.12
C SER A 91 -1.27 19.10 -4.88
N ILE A 92 -0.71 17.90 -4.71
CA ILE A 92 -1.46 16.71 -4.31
C ILE A 92 -0.81 16.16 -3.04
N SER A 93 -1.62 15.95 -1.99
CA SER A 93 -1.18 15.27 -0.77
C SER A 93 -1.98 13.99 -0.58
N TRP A 94 -1.30 12.94 -0.12
CA TRP A 94 -1.93 11.68 0.23
C TRP A 94 -1.25 11.01 1.42
N VAL A 95 -1.98 10.10 2.04
CA VAL A 95 -1.54 9.32 3.18
C VAL A 95 -1.78 7.84 2.90
N ILE A 96 -0.77 7.00 3.07
CA ILE A 96 -0.90 5.54 3.03
C ILE A 96 -0.75 5.01 4.45
N GLU A 97 -1.73 4.23 4.91
CA GLU A 97 -1.73 3.56 6.21
C GLU A 97 -1.79 2.05 6.03
N THR A 98 -0.87 1.32 6.65
CA THR A 98 -0.87 -0.16 6.67
C THR A 98 -0.54 -0.68 8.06
N SER A 99 -1.17 -1.78 8.44
CA SER A 99 -0.92 -2.47 9.73
C SER A 99 -0.20 -3.80 9.58
N ASP A 100 -0.07 -4.29 8.35
CA ASP A 100 0.42 -5.64 8.03
C ASP A 100 1.35 -5.71 6.82
N GLY A 101 1.55 -4.60 6.09
CA GLY A 101 2.36 -4.59 4.86
C GLY A 101 1.74 -5.37 3.69
N LEU A 102 0.49 -5.82 3.83
CA LEU A 102 -0.26 -6.62 2.84
C LEU A 102 -1.47 -5.86 2.32
N SER A 103 -2.13 -5.11 3.20
CA SER A 103 -3.28 -4.28 2.91
C SER A 103 -3.00 -2.84 3.35
N ALA A 104 -3.68 -1.88 2.74
CA ALA A 104 -3.55 -0.49 3.11
C ALA A 104 -4.83 0.30 2.92
N ARG A 105 -4.81 1.51 3.47
CA ARG A 105 -5.73 2.59 3.11
C ARG A 105 -4.93 3.72 2.52
N LEU A 106 -5.36 4.24 1.37
CA LEU A 106 -4.87 5.49 0.82
C LEU A 106 -5.92 6.57 1.04
N ASN A 107 -5.55 7.68 1.66
CA ASN A 107 -6.37 8.87 1.77
C ASN A 107 -5.80 9.97 0.87
N VAL A 108 -6.61 10.52 -0.04
CA VAL A 108 -6.23 11.62 -0.94
C VAL A 108 -7.44 12.53 -1.17
N GLY A 109 -7.25 13.84 -1.01
CA GLY A 109 -8.34 14.80 -1.15
C GLY A 109 -9.55 14.51 -0.23
N GLY A 110 -9.32 13.91 0.94
CA GLY A 110 -10.39 13.50 1.86
C GLY A 110 -11.12 12.20 1.51
N ASN A 111 -10.79 11.57 0.37
CA ASN A 111 -11.37 10.29 -0.04
C ASN A 111 -10.48 9.13 0.41
N ASP A 112 -11.11 8.06 0.92
CA ASP A 112 -10.46 6.84 1.39
C ASP A 112 -10.59 5.70 0.38
N TYR A 113 -9.46 5.09 0.03
CA TYR A 113 -9.36 3.95 -0.88
C TYR A 113 -8.81 2.75 -0.11
N ALA A 114 -9.57 1.67 -0.04
CA ALA A 114 -9.13 0.41 0.54
C ALA A 114 -8.30 -0.39 -0.49
N ILE A 115 -7.18 -0.94 -0.05
CA ILE A 115 -6.22 -1.65 -0.88
C ILE A 115 -5.98 -3.02 -0.27
N SER A 116 -6.32 -4.07 -1.00
CA SER A 116 -6.09 -5.47 -0.60
C SER A 116 -5.15 -6.22 -1.55
N GLU A 117 -4.75 -5.59 -2.64
CA GLU A 117 -3.87 -6.15 -3.67
C GLU A 117 -3.03 -5.02 -4.30
N SER A 118 -2.08 -5.39 -5.16
CA SER A 118 -1.27 -4.41 -5.87
C SER A 118 -2.12 -3.49 -6.74
N VAL A 119 -1.83 -2.19 -6.70
CA VAL A 119 -2.71 -1.19 -7.30
C VAL A 119 -1.94 0.01 -7.82
N ILE A 120 -2.52 0.64 -8.84
CA ILE A 120 -2.03 1.89 -9.42
C ILE A 120 -3.06 2.99 -9.14
N PHE A 121 -2.60 4.15 -8.70
CA PHE A 121 -3.40 5.36 -8.60
C PHE A 121 -2.91 6.38 -9.62
N LEU A 122 -3.81 6.82 -10.50
CA LEU A 122 -3.60 7.96 -11.38
C LEU A 122 -4.26 9.18 -10.74
N MET A 123 -3.49 10.21 -10.46
CA MET A 123 -3.93 11.38 -9.70
C MET A 123 -3.74 12.65 -10.53
N GLU A 124 -4.79 13.46 -10.65
CA GLU A 124 -4.78 14.73 -11.38
C GLU A 124 -5.20 15.86 -10.43
N ALA A 125 -4.36 16.90 -10.34
CA ALA A 125 -4.66 18.07 -9.53
C ALA A 125 -5.69 18.97 -10.24
N LEU A 126 -6.86 19.10 -9.62
CA LEU A 126 -7.94 19.98 -10.08
C LEU A 126 -7.93 21.31 -9.30
N ALA A 127 -8.72 22.28 -9.74
CA ALA A 127 -8.83 23.58 -9.08
C ALA A 127 -9.32 23.48 -7.62
N ASP A 128 -10.18 22.51 -7.31
CA ASP A 128 -10.84 22.32 -6.01
C ASP A 128 -10.66 20.92 -5.42
N GLY A 129 -9.68 20.15 -5.89
CA GLY A 129 -9.43 18.81 -5.36
C GLY A 129 -8.48 17.98 -6.20
N VAL A 130 -8.67 16.67 -6.13
CA VAL A 130 -7.85 15.68 -6.84
C VAL A 130 -8.79 14.70 -7.52
N ALA A 131 -8.69 14.55 -8.84
CA ALA A 131 -9.30 13.43 -9.54
C ALA A 131 -8.41 12.20 -9.38
N VAL A 132 -9.00 11.08 -8.97
CA VAL A 132 -8.27 9.85 -8.68
C VAL A 132 -8.91 8.70 -9.43
N ARG A 133 -8.08 7.96 -10.18
CA ARG A 133 -8.47 6.72 -10.83
C ARG A 133 -7.62 5.57 -10.30
N GLN A 134 -8.28 4.60 -9.68
CA GLN A 134 -7.67 3.39 -9.18
C GLN A 134 -7.71 2.29 -10.25
N ILE A 135 -6.59 1.62 -10.46
CA ILE A 135 -6.43 0.58 -11.49
C ILE A 135 -5.70 -0.61 -10.87
N ASN A 136 -6.29 -1.79 -10.98
CA ASN A 136 -5.65 -3.01 -10.49
C ASN A 136 -4.69 -3.54 -11.55
N ARG A 137 -3.43 -3.76 -11.14
CA ARG A 137 -2.36 -4.35 -11.95
C ARG A 137 -1.46 -5.18 -11.05
N ASP A 138 -0.90 -6.23 -11.61
CA ASP A 138 0.17 -6.97 -10.95
C ASP A 138 1.46 -6.14 -11.00
N LEU A 139 1.99 -5.81 -9.82
CA LEU A 139 3.24 -5.06 -9.64
C LEU A 139 4.36 -5.93 -9.08
N SER A 140 4.14 -7.23 -8.87
CA SER A 140 5.08 -8.13 -8.18
C SER A 140 6.41 -8.32 -8.93
N GLY A 141 6.40 -8.11 -10.25
CA GLY A 141 7.59 -8.18 -11.11
C GLY A 141 8.23 -6.82 -11.42
N LEU A 142 7.71 -5.71 -10.87
CA LEU A 142 8.20 -4.38 -11.19
C LEU A 142 9.51 -4.07 -10.43
N GLY A 143 10.59 -3.84 -11.18
CA GLY A 143 11.87 -3.37 -10.62
C GLY A 143 11.80 -1.92 -10.14
N PHE A 144 12.69 -1.56 -9.21
CA PHE A 144 12.78 -0.20 -8.64
C PHE A 144 13.61 0.77 -9.49
N GLU A 145 14.25 0.27 -10.53
CA GLU A 145 15.03 1.06 -11.47
C GLU A 145 14.11 1.95 -12.32
N HIS A 146 14.55 3.18 -12.58
CA HIS A 146 13.80 4.14 -13.38
C HIS A 146 13.34 3.55 -14.72
N ASP A 147 14.24 2.90 -15.46
CA ASP A 147 13.94 2.30 -16.77
C ASP A 147 12.92 1.17 -16.70
N SER A 148 12.92 0.40 -15.60
CA SER A 148 11.92 -0.66 -15.37
C SER A 148 10.53 -0.04 -15.19
N ILE A 149 10.42 1.00 -14.36
CA ILE A 149 9.16 1.67 -14.07
C ILE A 149 8.63 2.40 -15.30
N THR A 150 9.46 3.15 -16.01
CA THR A 150 9.03 3.90 -17.21
C THR A 150 8.64 2.96 -18.35
N THR A 151 9.37 1.85 -18.54
CA THR A 151 8.98 0.82 -19.53
C THR A 151 7.62 0.21 -19.20
N PHE A 152 7.37 -0.12 -17.92
CA PHE A 152 6.06 -0.61 -17.47
C PHE A 152 4.95 0.41 -17.73
N MET A 153 5.18 1.68 -17.36
CA MET A 153 4.20 2.77 -17.54
C MET A 153 3.88 3.02 -19.02
N ALA A 154 4.88 2.94 -19.91
CA ALA A 154 4.70 3.09 -21.34
C ALA A 154 3.92 1.92 -21.97
N ALA A 155 4.09 0.70 -21.43
CA ALA A 155 3.40 -0.49 -21.92
C ALA A 155 1.93 -0.59 -21.44
N ASP A 156 1.59 0.03 -20.32
CA ASP A 156 0.22 0.04 -19.81
C ASP A 156 -0.66 1.07 -20.54
N ALA A 157 -1.78 0.60 -21.10
CA ALA A 157 -2.67 1.44 -21.91
C ALA A 157 -3.35 2.56 -21.10
N ASP A 158 -3.72 2.32 -19.84
CA ASP A 158 -4.40 3.32 -19.01
C ASP A 158 -3.43 4.39 -18.51
N ILE A 159 -2.21 3.99 -18.15
CA ILE A 159 -1.14 4.89 -17.71
C ILE A 159 -0.64 5.74 -18.88
N SER A 160 -0.34 5.12 -20.03
CA SER A 160 0.10 5.85 -21.22
C SER A 160 -0.98 6.78 -21.78
N ALA A 161 -2.27 6.45 -21.63
CA ALA A 161 -3.36 7.36 -21.96
C ALA A 161 -3.42 8.55 -20.99
N PHE A 162 -3.20 8.34 -19.70
CA PHE A 162 -3.12 9.41 -18.71
C PHE A 162 -1.96 10.36 -19.01
N ILE A 163 -0.75 9.84 -19.22
CA ILE A 163 0.46 10.63 -19.52
C ILE A 163 0.26 11.48 -20.78
N ARG A 164 -0.22 10.89 -21.88
CA ARG A 164 -0.51 11.64 -23.12
C ARG A 164 -1.59 12.72 -22.94
N GLY A 165 -2.50 12.51 -22.00
CA GLY A 165 -3.51 13.52 -21.64
C GLY A 165 -2.90 14.78 -21.02
N LEU A 166 -1.73 14.66 -20.37
CA LEU A 166 -1.03 15.79 -19.76
C LEU A 166 -0.31 16.68 -20.78
N GLU A 167 0.02 16.14 -21.95
CA GLU A 167 0.68 16.88 -23.04
C GLU A 167 -0.32 17.70 -23.88
N ALA A 168 -1.63 17.51 -23.68
CA ALA A 168 -2.65 18.23 -24.42
C ALA A 168 -2.72 19.71 -23.97
N PRO A 169 -2.62 20.69 -24.89
CA PRO A 169 -2.61 22.11 -24.57
C PRO A 169 -3.98 22.65 -24.12
#